data_AF-A0A4R8KD13-F1
#
_entry.id   AF-A0A4R8KD13-F1
#
_cell.length_a   1.000
_cell.length_b   1.000
_cell.length_c   1.000
_cell.angle_alpha   90.00
_cell.angle_beta   90.00
_cell.angle_gamma   90.00
#
_symmetry.space_group_name_H-M   'P 1'
#
loop_
_entity.id
_entity.type
_entity.pdbx_description
1 polymer ?
#
loop_
_entity_poly.entity_id
_entity_poly.type
_entity_poly.pdbx_seq_one_letter_code
_entity_poly.pdbx_strand_id
1 'polypeptide(L)'
;MDDPRRHPSQKKPVARCIWHDASRTRPEDFKSGTAAKLSILARFMTELKNLDLSQDADACRVVKDETVSVEFAAAEGELMSLEGPNRYVRGDALITGSTGDRWVVSRARFDAKYVPADAAVSHGEAGAYRNRPAVVLAKQMHEAFTLARSANGGDVLRGVAGDWVMQYAPGDYGVVQAARFAKVYRLVD
;
A
#
# COMPACT_ATOMS: atom_id res chain seq x y z
N MET A 1 20.74 -38.02 -48.08
CA MET A 1 20.21 -36.78 -48.68
C MET A 1 19.52 -36.04 -47.55
N ASP A 2 20.23 -35.02 -47.06
CA ASP A 2 19.83 -33.80 -46.34
C ASP A 2 18.59 -33.73 -45.43
N ASP A 3 18.88 -33.40 -44.16
CA ASP A 3 18.17 -32.45 -43.26
C ASP A 3 18.34 -30.98 -43.80
N PRO A 4 17.83 -29.83 -43.26
CA PRO A 4 16.78 -29.47 -42.28
C PRO A 4 15.88 -28.28 -42.71
N ARG A 5 14.97 -27.87 -41.80
CA ARG A 5 14.37 -26.52 -41.52
C ARG A 5 12.83 -26.60 -41.53
N ARG A 6 12.03 -26.11 -40.57
CA ARG A 6 12.03 -25.00 -39.57
C ARG A 6 10.73 -25.25 -38.73
N HIS A 7 10.51 -24.87 -37.47
CA HIS A 7 10.93 -23.72 -36.67
C HIS A 7 10.87 -24.09 -35.16
N PRO A 8 11.82 -23.63 -34.34
CA PRO A 8 11.76 -23.76 -32.88
C PRO A 8 10.82 -22.72 -32.26
N SER A 9 10.03 -23.16 -31.28
CA SER A 9 9.22 -22.34 -30.38
C SER A 9 10.09 -21.27 -29.71
N GLN A 10 9.74 -20.00 -29.94
CA GLN A 10 10.39 -18.87 -29.30
C GLN A 10 10.03 -18.83 -27.81
N LYS A 11 11.08 -18.94 -26.99
CA LYS A 11 11.09 -18.58 -25.58
C LYS A 11 10.68 -17.11 -25.42
N LYS A 12 9.60 -16.85 -24.67
CA LYS A 12 9.34 -15.52 -24.11
C LYS A 12 10.25 -15.33 -22.89
N PRO A 13 11.02 -14.23 -22.79
CA PRO A 13 11.83 -13.96 -21.62
C PRO A 13 10.93 -13.62 -20.43
N VAL A 14 11.07 -14.38 -19.35
CA VAL A 14 10.52 -14.04 -18.03
C VAL A 14 11.34 -12.85 -17.52
N ALA A 15 10.68 -11.71 -17.33
CA ALA A 15 11.30 -10.52 -16.75
C ALA A 15 11.73 -10.85 -15.31
N ARG A 16 13.02 -11.12 -15.16
CA ARG A 16 13.69 -11.39 -13.90
C ARG A 16 14.00 -10.03 -13.27
N CYS A 17 13.14 -9.55 -12.36
CA CYS A 17 13.46 -8.38 -11.55
C CYS A 17 14.59 -8.74 -10.59
N ILE A 18 15.80 -8.36 -10.99
CA ILE A 18 17.02 -8.46 -10.21
C ILE A 18 17.02 -7.31 -9.20
N TRP A 19 16.94 -7.66 -7.93
CA TRP A 19 17.24 -6.75 -6.82
C TRP A 19 18.75 -6.50 -6.79
N HIS A 20 19.18 -5.26 -7.01
CA HIS A 20 20.56 -4.85 -6.73
C HIS A 20 20.63 -4.24 -5.33
N ASP A 21 21.40 -4.91 -4.46
CA ASP A 21 21.95 -4.38 -3.23
C ASP A 21 23.12 -3.44 -3.59
N ALA A 22 23.04 -2.18 -3.16
CA ALA A 22 24.09 -1.19 -3.33
C ALA A 22 24.50 -0.67 -1.95
N SER A 23 25.32 -1.45 -1.25
CA SER A 23 25.97 -1.04 0.00
C SER A 23 27.49 -0.92 -0.19
N ARG A 24 27.95 0.31 -0.47
CA ARG A 24 29.17 0.97 0.08
C ARG A 24 29.66 2.08 -0.85
N THR A 25 29.79 3.30 -0.31
CA THR A 25 31.08 3.98 -0.05
C THR A 25 30.82 5.42 0.46
N ARG A 26 31.52 5.82 1.53
CA ARG A 26 31.83 7.24 1.83
C ARG A 26 33.12 7.59 1.08
N PRO A 27 33.31 8.84 0.64
CA PRO A 27 34.26 9.70 1.35
C PRO A 27 33.89 11.20 1.40
N GLU A 28 34.78 11.97 2.03
CA GLU A 28 34.68 13.31 2.60
C GLU A 28 34.66 14.51 1.63
N ASP A 29 34.34 15.66 2.22
CA ASP A 29 34.74 17.05 1.93
C ASP A 29 34.56 17.64 0.52
N PHE A 30 33.68 18.65 0.43
CA PHE A 30 33.70 19.62 -0.66
C PHE A 30 33.47 21.05 -0.15
N LYS A 31 34.43 21.92 -0.47
CA LYS A 31 34.47 23.36 -0.15
C LYS A 31 33.47 24.16 -0.98
N SER A 32 33.07 25.28 -0.38
CA SER A 32 32.29 26.40 -0.89
C SER A 32 32.70 26.90 -2.29
N GLY A 33 31.70 27.20 -3.13
CA GLY A 33 31.82 27.82 -4.45
C GLY A 33 30.47 28.31 -4.97
N THR A 34 30.37 29.62 -5.13
CA THR A 34 29.18 30.44 -5.43
C THR A 34 28.59 30.23 -6.84
N ALA A 35 27.30 30.57 -6.95
CA ALA A 35 26.52 30.96 -8.14
C ALA A 35 25.79 29.88 -8.97
N ALA A 36 24.47 30.07 -9.02
CA ALA A 36 23.54 29.71 -10.08
C ALA A 36 23.39 28.23 -10.45
N LYS A 37 22.58 27.50 -9.67
CA LYS A 37 21.66 26.51 -10.25
C LYS A 37 20.23 26.95 -9.95
N LEU A 38 19.71 27.73 -10.89
CA LEU A 38 18.30 28.03 -11.03
C LEU A 38 17.51 26.72 -10.92
N SER A 39 16.57 26.69 -9.98
CA SER A 39 15.74 25.56 -9.59
C SER A 39 14.93 24.96 -10.75
N ILE A 40 15.54 24.06 -11.51
CA ILE A 40 14.82 23.17 -12.44
C ILE A 40 14.54 21.86 -11.70
N LEU A 41 13.52 21.87 -10.86
CA LEU A 41 12.83 20.69 -10.31
C LEU A 41 11.54 21.18 -9.64
N ALA A 42 10.72 21.93 -10.38
CA ALA A 42 9.29 21.74 -10.22
C ALA A 42 9.04 20.28 -10.66
N ARG A 43 9.14 19.35 -9.70
CA ARG A 43 8.81 17.94 -9.93
C ARG A 43 7.40 17.94 -10.49
N PHE A 44 7.25 17.58 -11.77
CA PHE A 44 5.93 17.41 -12.38
C PHE A 44 5.21 16.36 -11.54
N MET A 45 4.23 16.82 -10.76
CA MET A 45 3.39 15.99 -9.92
C MET A 45 2.08 15.81 -10.67
N THR A 46 1.80 14.58 -11.08
CA THR A 46 0.65 14.28 -11.94
C THR A 46 -0.63 14.26 -11.11
N GLU A 47 -1.59 15.12 -11.44
CA GLU A 47 -2.92 15.09 -10.83
C GLU A 47 -3.79 14.07 -11.58
N LEU A 48 -4.18 13.00 -10.92
CA LEU A 48 -5.07 11.98 -11.47
C LEU A 48 -6.52 12.41 -11.25
N LYS A 49 -7.31 12.44 -12.34
CA LYS A 49 -8.75 12.74 -12.33
C LYS A 49 -9.50 11.62 -13.02
N ASN A 50 -10.72 11.34 -12.56
CA ASN A 50 -11.62 10.35 -13.16
C ASN A 50 -10.96 8.97 -13.37
N LEU A 51 -10.10 8.56 -12.43
CA LEU A 51 -9.39 7.29 -12.50
C LEU A 51 -10.37 6.13 -12.40
N ASP A 52 -10.30 5.17 -13.33
CA ASP A 52 -11.00 3.90 -13.20
C ASP A 52 -10.05 2.75 -13.55
N LEU A 53 -9.51 2.12 -12.51
CA LEU A 53 -8.61 0.97 -12.61
C LEU A 53 -9.31 -0.27 -13.17
N SER A 54 -10.65 -0.31 -13.21
CA SER A 54 -11.35 -1.47 -13.80
C SER A 54 -11.18 -1.55 -15.32
N GLN A 55 -10.83 -0.43 -15.96
CA GLN A 55 -10.58 -0.31 -17.40
C GLN A 55 -9.09 -0.14 -17.72
N ASP A 56 -8.21 -0.22 -16.72
CA ASP A 56 -6.77 0.01 -16.87
C ASP A 56 -6.04 -1.32 -17.06
N ALA A 57 -5.36 -1.49 -18.19
CA ALA A 57 -4.63 -2.72 -18.52
C ALA A 57 -3.41 -2.96 -17.63
N ASP A 58 -2.88 -1.92 -16.98
CA ASP A 58 -1.76 -2.03 -16.04
C ASP A 58 -2.24 -2.27 -14.60
N ALA A 59 -3.55 -2.25 -14.34
CA ALA A 59 -4.09 -2.55 -13.03
C ALA A 59 -4.10 -4.06 -12.77
N CYS A 60 -3.85 -4.42 -11.52
CA CYS A 60 -3.92 -5.79 -11.04
C CYS A 60 -4.97 -5.93 -9.93
N ARG A 61 -5.47 -7.15 -9.75
CA ARG A 61 -6.31 -7.51 -8.62
C ARG A 61 -5.42 -7.98 -7.48
N VAL A 62 -5.66 -7.44 -6.29
CA VAL A 62 -4.92 -7.83 -5.09
C VAL A 62 -5.85 -8.04 -3.90
N VAL A 63 -5.41 -8.87 -2.99
CA VAL A 63 -6.03 -9.04 -1.67
C VAL A 63 -5.06 -8.59 -0.60
N LYS A 64 -5.58 -7.92 0.44
CA LYS A 64 -4.79 -7.65 1.63
C LYS A 64 -4.66 -8.94 2.45
N ASP A 65 -3.43 -9.33 2.74
CA ASP A 65 -3.06 -10.46 3.58
C ASP A 65 -2.10 -9.98 4.66
N GLU A 66 -2.67 -9.66 5.83
CA GLU A 66 -1.92 -9.19 6.99
C GLU A 66 -2.51 -9.83 8.25
N THR A 67 -1.64 -10.24 9.17
CA THR A 67 -2.01 -10.51 10.56
C THR A 67 -1.65 -9.30 11.41
N VAL A 68 -2.61 -8.88 12.24
CA VAL A 68 -2.49 -7.76 13.17
C VAL A 68 -2.70 -8.24 14.61
N SER A 69 -2.09 -7.55 15.57
CA SER A 69 -2.38 -7.76 16.99
C SER A 69 -3.48 -6.81 17.42
N VAL A 70 -4.45 -7.32 18.19
CA VAL A 70 -5.64 -6.59 18.60
C VAL A 70 -5.79 -6.67 20.11
N GLU A 71 -6.02 -5.51 20.71
CA GLU A 71 -6.54 -5.35 22.06
C GLU A 71 -7.90 -4.63 21.97
N PHE A 72 -8.79 -4.86 22.93
CA PHE A 72 -10.04 -4.12 23.02
C PHE A 72 -9.98 -3.14 24.17
N ALA A 73 -10.37 -1.89 23.89
CA ALA A 73 -10.33 -0.82 24.87
C ALA A 73 -11.22 -1.15 26.08
N ALA A 74 -10.65 -1.15 27.28
CA ALA A 74 -11.41 -1.40 28.52
C ALA A 74 -12.18 -0.14 28.99
N ALA A 75 -11.76 1.04 28.54
CA ALA A 75 -12.30 2.35 28.85
C ALA A 75 -12.08 3.30 27.65
N GLU A 76 -12.66 4.49 27.71
CA GLU A 76 -12.39 5.55 26.74
C GLU A 76 -10.97 6.08 26.83
N GLY A 77 -10.47 6.62 25.72
CA GLY A 77 -9.13 7.16 25.64
C GLY A 77 -8.78 7.69 24.25
N GLU A 78 -7.48 7.86 24.01
CA GLU A 78 -6.97 8.40 22.77
C GLU A 78 -5.66 7.70 22.38
N LEU A 79 -5.54 7.40 21.09
CA LEU A 79 -4.36 6.78 20.50
C LEU A 79 -3.72 7.76 19.52
N MET A 80 -2.44 8.07 19.72
CA MET A 80 -1.69 8.85 18.74
C MET A 80 -1.35 7.98 17.54
N SER A 81 -1.99 8.28 16.41
CA SER A 81 -1.66 7.73 15.10
C SER A 81 -0.78 8.71 14.32
N LEU A 82 -0.28 8.28 13.16
CA LEU A 82 0.46 9.16 12.24
C LEU A 82 -0.36 10.34 11.73
N GLU A 83 -1.70 10.19 11.69
CA GLU A 83 -2.63 11.24 11.24
C GLU A 83 -3.08 12.17 12.38
N GLY A 84 -2.67 11.86 13.62
CA GLY A 84 -3.04 12.60 14.82
C GLY A 84 -3.77 11.76 15.87
N PRO A 85 -4.32 12.43 16.89
CA PRO A 85 -5.03 11.76 17.97
C PRO A 85 -6.32 11.09 17.46
N ASN A 86 -6.50 9.82 17.81
CA ASN A 86 -7.67 9.02 17.45
C ASN A 86 -8.36 8.55 18.74
N ARG A 87 -9.52 9.14 19.04
CA ARG A 87 -10.29 8.82 20.24
C ARG A 87 -11.01 7.50 20.09
N TYR A 88 -11.12 6.77 21.19
CA TYR A 88 -11.79 5.48 21.24
C TYR A 88 -12.62 5.35 22.50
N VAL A 89 -13.65 4.50 22.44
CA VAL A 89 -14.49 4.15 23.58
C VAL A 89 -14.28 2.69 23.98
N ARG A 90 -14.81 2.29 25.14
CA ARG A 90 -14.79 0.90 25.60
C ARG A 90 -15.34 -0.03 24.51
N GLY A 91 -14.60 -1.10 24.22
CA GLY A 91 -14.95 -2.12 23.24
C GLY A 91 -14.42 -1.86 21.83
N ASP A 92 -13.89 -0.67 21.53
CA ASP A 92 -13.20 -0.43 20.27
C ASP A 92 -11.90 -1.25 20.17
N ALA A 93 -11.55 -1.63 18.94
CA ALA A 93 -10.34 -2.38 18.67
C ALA A 93 -9.14 -1.43 18.54
N LEU A 94 -8.13 -1.65 19.36
CA LEU A 94 -6.81 -1.04 19.29
C LEU A 94 -5.90 -1.99 18.51
N ILE A 95 -5.60 -1.65 17.27
CA ILE A 95 -4.90 -2.55 16.36
C ILE A 95 -3.45 -2.11 16.22
N THR A 96 -2.54 -3.08 16.30
CA THR A 96 -1.13 -2.93 15.95
C THR A 96 -0.85 -3.73 14.68
N GLY A 97 -0.45 -3.02 13.63
CA GLY A 97 -0.11 -3.60 12.32
C GLY A 97 1.22 -4.34 12.34
N SER A 98 1.49 -5.10 11.29
CA SER A 98 2.74 -5.85 11.14
C SER A 98 3.99 -4.97 11.04
N THR A 99 3.82 -3.67 10.79
CA THR A 99 4.86 -2.63 10.75
C THR A 99 5.01 -1.86 12.06
N GLY A 100 4.21 -2.16 13.09
CA GLY A 100 4.21 -1.47 14.37
C GLY A 100 3.29 -0.25 14.43
N ASP A 101 2.72 0.19 13.30
CA ASP A 101 1.73 1.25 13.27
C ASP A 101 0.50 0.86 14.11
N ARG A 102 -0.05 1.83 14.84
CA ARG A 102 -1.24 1.61 15.66
C ARG A 102 -2.39 2.48 15.20
N TRP A 103 -3.60 1.93 15.24
CA TRP A 103 -4.83 2.65 14.89
C TRP A 103 -6.04 2.09 15.64
N VAL A 104 -7.10 2.89 15.70
CA VAL A 104 -8.38 2.51 16.31
C VAL A 104 -9.35 2.08 15.21
N VAL A 105 -10.11 1.02 15.47
CA VAL A 105 -11.28 0.64 14.68
C VAL A 105 -12.47 0.46 15.62
N SER A 106 -13.58 1.14 15.33
CA SER A 106 -14.81 0.98 16.10
C SER A 106 -15.25 -0.49 16.15
N ARG A 107 -15.84 -0.96 17.26
CA ARG A 107 -16.24 -2.37 17.42
C ARG A 107 -17.02 -2.94 16.21
N ALA A 108 -18.06 -2.25 15.75
CA ALA A 108 -18.89 -2.72 14.64
C ALA A 108 -18.10 -2.90 13.32
N ARG A 109 -17.20 -1.96 13.00
CA ARG A 109 -16.32 -2.06 11.83
C ARG A 109 -15.29 -3.19 11.98
N PHE A 110 -14.83 -3.43 13.21
CA PHE A 110 -13.92 -4.52 13.50
C PHE A 110 -14.59 -5.87 13.22
N ASP A 111 -15.77 -6.10 13.81
CA ASP A 111 -16.51 -7.36 13.68
C ASP A 111 -16.90 -7.67 12.22
N ALA A 112 -17.14 -6.63 11.42
CA ALA A 112 -17.42 -6.76 10.00
C ALA A 112 -16.19 -7.11 9.15
N LYS A 113 -14.99 -6.66 9.55
CA LYS A 113 -13.80 -6.68 8.71
C LYS A 113 -12.73 -7.66 9.14
N TYR A 114 -12.76 -8.15 10.37
CA TYR A 114 -11.70 -9.00 10.93
C TYR A 114 -12.22 -10.37 11.36
N VAL A 115 -11.33 -11.35 11.33
CA VAL A 115 -11.54 -12.70 11.86
C VAL A 115 -10.32 -13.11 12.66
N PRO A 116 -10.46 -13.94 13.72
CA PRO A 116 -9.32 -14.46 14.45
C PRO A 116 -8.35 -15.18 13.49
N ALA A 117 -7.05 -14.95 13.66
CA ALA A 117 -6.02 -15.61 12.85
C ALA A 117 -5.78 -17.06 13.28
N ASP A 118 -6.12 -17.37 14.53
CA ASP A 118 -6.02 -18.68 15.16
C ASP A 118 -7.40 -19.08 15.70
N ALA A 119 -7.78 -20.34 15.53
CA ALA A 119 -9.03 -20.90 16.04
C ALA A 119 -9.09 -20.93 17.58
N ALA A 120 -7.94 -20.85 18.27
CA ALA A 120 -7.87 -20.72 19.72
C ALA A 120 -8.35 -19.35 20.23
N VAL A 121 -8.35 -18.33 19.38
CA VAL A 121 -8.80 -16.98 19.75
C VAL A 121 -10.29 -16.84 19.41
N SER A 122 -11.12 -16.62 20.44
CA SER A 122 -12.53 -16.29 20.25
C SER A 122 -12.68 -14.89 19.66
N HIS A 123 -13.61 -14.72 18.73
CA HIS A 123 -13.85 -13.41 18.13
C HIS A 123 -14.34 -12.42 19.20
N GLY A 124 -13.65 -11.27 19.30
CA GLY A 124 -13.91 -10.28 20.35
C GLY A 124 -12.96 -10.37 21.56
N GLU A 125 -12.04 -11.35 21.58
CA GLU A 125 -10.94 -11.44 22.55
C GLU A 125 -9.65 -10.85 21.99
N ALA A 126 -8.77 -10.38 22.86
CA ALA A 126 -7.45 -9.91 22.45
C ALA A 126 -6.63 -11.04 21.81
N GLY A 127 -5.87 -10.71 20.76
CA GLY A 127 -5.09 -11.71 20.05
C GLY A 127 -4.74 -11.33 18.61
N ALA A 128 -4.36 -12.33 17.82
CA ALA A 128 -4.01 -12.18 16.42
C ALA A 128 -5.26 -12.25 15.53
N TYR A 129 -5.40 -11.29 14.61
CA TYR A 129 -6.53 -11.21 13.66
C TYR A 129 -6.04 -10.99 12.23
N ARG A 130 -6.86 -11.41 11.27
CA ARG A 130 -6.67 -11.12 9.84
C ARG A 130 -7.85 -10.32 9.31
N ASN A 131 -7.62 -9.48 8.29
CA ASN A 131 -8.73 -8.92 7.55
C ASN A 131 -9.46 -10.04 6.80
N ARG A 132 -10.78 -9.92 6.68
CA ARG A 132 -11.54 -10.69 5.71
C ARG A 132 -10.99 -10.37 4.32
N PRO A 133 -10.73 -11.38 3.49
CA PRO A 133 -10.27 -11.18 2.12
C PRO A 133 -11.23 -10.27 1.35
N ALA A 134 -10.72 -9.17 0.83
CA ALA A 134 -11.44 -8.28 -0.08
C ALA A 134 -10.52 -7.99 -1.26
N VAL A 135 -10.98 -8.33 -2.47
CA VAL A 135 -10.24 -8.04 -3.69
C VAL A 135 -10.40 -6.56 -4.01
N VAL A 136 -9.28 -5.90 -4.29
CA VAL A 136 -9.20 -4.49 -4.66
C VAL A 136 -8.35 -4.36 -5.91
N LEU A 137 -8.58 -3.32 -6.69
CA LEU A 137 -7.74 -3.01 -7.85
C LEU A 137 -6.57 -2.14 -7.42
N ALA A 138 -5.40 -2.37 -8.01
CA ALA A 138 -4.19 -1.63 -7.70
C ALA A 138 -3.37 -1.38 -8.96
N LYS A 139 -2.74 -0.21 -9.04
CA LYS A 139 -1.77 0.12 -10.09
C LYS A 139 -0.53 0.76 -9.47
N GLN A 140 0.65 0.30 -9.87
CA GLN A 140 1.88 0.93 -9.45
C GLN A 140 2.10 2.20 -10.30
N MET A 141 2.41 3.30 -9.63
CA MET A 141 2.69 4.57 -10.29
C MET A 141 4.20 4.74 -10.49
N HIS A 142 4.61 5.22 -11.66
CA HIS A 142 6.03 5.42 -11.99
C HIS A 142 6.50 6.88 -11.82
N GLU A 143 5.57 7.78 -11.51
CA GLU A 143 5.81 9.21 -11.28
C GLU A 143 5.11 9.65 -9.99
N ALA A 144 5.50 10.80 -9.44
CA ALA A 144 4.80 11.39 -8.30
C ALA A 144 3.39 11.83 -8.71
N PHE A 145 2.41 11.59 -7.86
CA PHE A 145 1.01 11.80 -8.21
C PHE A 145 0.16 12.29 -7.03
N THR A 146 -0.99 12.86 -7.37
CA THR A 146 -2.05 13.21 -6.43
C THR A 146 -3.41 12.81 -6.95
N LEU A 147 -4.34 12.54 -6.05
CA LEU A 147 -5.75 12.27 -6.38
C LEU A 147 -6.64 12.58 -5.18
N ALA A 148 -7.90 12.93 -5.45
CA ALA A 148 -8.90 12.98 -4.40
C ALA A 148 -9.22 11.56 -3.90
N ARG A 149 -9.42 11.39 -2.59
CA ARG A 149 -9.81 10.11 -1.98
C ARG A 149 -11.13 9.58 -2.55
N SER A 150 -12.05 10.47 -2.92
CA SER A 150 -13.28 10.11 -3.62
C SER A 150 -13.46 10.91 -4.90
N ALA A 151 -14.17 10.33 -5.88
CA ALA A 151 -14.57 11.01 -7.11
C ALA A 151 -15.38 12.29 -6.84
N ASN A 152 -16.11 12.36 -5.73
CA ASN A 152 -16.89 13.53 -5.32
C ASN A 152 -16.06 14.56 -4.51
N GLY A 153 -14.74 14.38 -4.39
CA GLY A 153 -13.85 15.20 -3.58
C GLY A 153 -13.47 14.56 -2.24
N GLY A 154 -12.84 15.33 -1.36
CA GLY A 154 -12.30 14.86 -0.07
C GLY A 154 -10.80 15.09 0.02
N ASP A 155 -10.15 14.41 0.98
CA ASP A 155 -8.71 14.56 1.17
C ASP A 155 -7.92 14.30 -0.11
N VAL A 156 -6.92 15.13 -0.35
CA VAL A 156 -5.96 14.91 -1.43
C VAL A 156 -4.92 13.91 -0.96
N LEU A 157 -4.95 12.73 -1.55
CA LEU A 157 -3.94 11.71 -1.40
C LEU A 157 -2.73 12.08 -2.27
N ARG A 158 -1.53 11.79 -1.77
CA ARG A 158 -0.27 12.06 -2.45
C ARG A 158 0.59 10.81 -2.42
N GLY A 159 1.16 10.44 -3.56
CA GLY A 159 2.09 9.34 -3.70
C GLY A 159 3.35 9.77 -4.45
N VAL A 160 4.43 9.03 -4.23
CA VAL A 160 5.67 9.18 -5.00
C VAL A 160 5.79 8.09 -6.05
N ALA A 161 6.76 8.23 -6.96
CA ALA A 161 7.11 7.16 -7.88
C ALA A 161 7.41 5.86 -7.11
N GLY A 162 6.81 4.76 -7.57
CA GLY A 162 6.88 3.43 -6.95
C GLY A 162 5.70 3.10 -6.04
N ASP A 163 4.96 4.10 -5.54
CA ASP A 163 3.76 3.88 -4.73
C ASP A 163 2.60 3.36 -5.56
N TRP A 164 1.64 2.77 -4.87
CA TRP A 164 0.47 2.15 -5.48
C TRP A 164 -0.76 3.02 -5.27
N VAL A 165 -1.50 3.26 -6.35
CA VAL A 165 -2.89 3.71 -6.27
C VAL A 165 -3.80 2.50 -6.14
N MET A 166 -4.76 2.59 -5.25
CA MET A 166 -5.74 1.55 -4.94
C MET A 166 -7.15 2.04 -5.29
N GLN A 167 -8.01 1.18 -5.81
CA GLN A 167 -9.44 1.43 -5.97
C GLN A 167 -10.23 0.37 -5.19
N TYR A 168 -10.91 0.81 -4.13
CA TYR A 168 -11.70 -0.05 -3.24
C TYR A 168 -13.12 -0.26 -3.75
N ALA A 169 -13.68 0.77 -4.39
CA ALA A 169 -14.95 0.78 -5.08
C ALA A 169 -14.90 1.85 -6.19
N PRO A 170 -15.86 1.89 -7.13
CA PRO A 170 -15.95 2.99 -8.10
C PRO A 170 -15.95 4.35 -7.39
N GLY A 171 -14.94 5.18 -7.68
CA GLY A 171 -14.80 6.50 -7.06
C GLY A 171 -14.32 6.52 -5.61
N ASP A 172 -13.74 5.43 -5.08
CA ASP A 172 -13.11 5.35 -3.75
C ASP A 172 -11.68 4.82 -3.85
N TYR A 173 -10.72 5.67 -3.46
CA TYR A 173 -9.30 5.47 -3.74
C TYR A 173 -8.42 5.53 -2.50
N GLY A 174 -7.27 4.86 -2.60
CA GLY A 174 -6.21 4.89 -1.60
C GLY A 174 -4.83 5.01 -2.23
N VAL A 175 -3.84 5.40 -1.41
CA VAL A 175 -2.41 5.33 -1.77
C VAL A 175 -1.70 4.44 -0.77
N VAL A 176 -0.90 3.50 -1.25
CA VAL A 176 -0.10 2.60 -0.42
C VAL A 176 1.35 2.68 -0.85
N GLN A 177 2.23 2.95 0.11
CA GLN A 177 3.67 2.98 -0.14
C GLN A 177 4.18 1.65 -0.69
N ALA A 178 5.13 1.69 -1.61
CA ALA A 178 5.69 0.49 -2.27
C ALA A 178 6.08 -0.62 -1.27
N ALA A 179 6.82 -0.26 -0.22
CA ALA A 179 7.28 -1.20 0.80
C ALA A 179 6.13 -1.83 1.58
N ARG A 180 5.10 -1.04 1.92
CA ARG A 180 3.91 -1.55 2.61
C ARG A 180 3.11 -2.47 1.70
N PHE A 181 2.95 -2.09 0.42
CA PHE A 181 2.24 -2.89 -0.56
C PHE A 181 2.85 -4.29 -0.68
N ALA A 182 4.17 -4.37 -0.91
CA ALA A 182 4.89 -5.63 -1.02
C ALA A 182 4.75 -6.51 0.23
N LYS A 183 4.66 -5.89 1.41
CA LYS A 183 4.52 -6.62 2.67
C LYS A 183 3.14 -7.24 2.85
N VAL A 184 2.07 -6.49 2.57
CA VAL A 184 0.71 -6.85 3.01
C VAL A 184 -0.29 -7.15 1.88
N TYR A 185 0.09 -7.02 0.61
CA TYR A 185 -0.79 -7.36 -0.51
C TYR A 185 -0.25 -8.54 -1.31
N ARG A 186 -1.17 -9.33 -1.86
CA ARG A 186 -0.90 -10.48 -2.72
C ARG A 186 -1.73 -10.35 -3.99
N LEU A 187 -1.12 -10.65 -5.14
CA LEU A 187 -1.82 -10.73 -6.42
C LEU A 187 -2.82 -11.87 -6.38
N VAL A 188 -3.97 -11.66 -7.02
CA VAL A 188 -5.00 -12.67 -7.21
C VAL A 188 -5.45 -12.66 -8.67
N ASP A 189 -5.64 -13.85 -9.23
CA ASP A 189 -6.13 -14.03 -10.60
C ASP A 189 -7.64 -13.73 -10.70
#